data_AF-A0A101H494-F1
#
_entry.id   AF-A0A101H494-F1
#
_cell.length_a   1.000
_cell.length_b   1.000
_cell.length_c   1.000
_cell.angle_alpha   90.00
_cell.angle_beta   90.00
_cell.angle_gamma   90.00
#
_symmetry.space_group_name_H-M   'P 1'
#
loop_
_entity.id
_entity.type
_entity.pdbx_description
1 polymer ?
#
loop_
_entity_poly.entity_id
_entity_poly.type
_entity_poly.pdbx_seq_one_letter_code
_entity_poly.pdbx_strand_id
1 'polypeptide(L)'
;MKTSISLILIGFACLMLMAAGCTSTSDTPPATPAAQAGSWSGIWSTTWTSADQVTPVPGDDITFTQTGSSVTGTYVNPEYDFTGSITGTVEGNTLTGTWSESGLPETSGTLEFVLSDDGNTFTGTWKGANDTSGATYSWNGVRT
;
A
#
# COMPACT_ATOMS: atom_id res chain seq x y z
N MET A 1 52.17 57.66 -22.34
CA MET A 1 53.56 57.96 -21.92
C MET A 1 54.02 56.76 -21.09
N LYS A 2 54.99 55.99 -21.65
CA LYS A 2 56.04 55.12 -21.03
C LYS A 2 55.71 54.41 -19.69
N THR A 3 55.91 53.11 -19.45
CA THR A 3 56.95 52.12 -19.87
C THR A 3 56.53 50.76 -19.25
N SER A 4 56.44 49.63 -19.99
CA SER A 4 57.45 48.56 -20.20
C SER A 4 58.00 47.87 -18.93
N ILE A 5 57.62 46.59 -18.72
CA ILE A 5 58.42 45.34 -18.87
C ILE A 5 59.35 44.98 -17.68
N SER A 6 59.12 43.81 -17.08
CA SER A 6 60.15 42.75 -16.90
C SER A 6 59.58 41.45 -16.31
N LEU A 7 59.78 40.36 -17.06
CA LEU A 7 59.67 38.97 -16.62
C LEU A 7 60.81 38.63 -15.63
N ILE A 8 60.52 37.82 -14.61
CA ILE A 8 61.51 36.90 -14.01
C ILE A 8 60.83 35.53 -13.80
N LEU A 9 61.30 34.52 -14.55
CA LEU A 9 61.13 33.09 -14.29
C LEU A 9 62.24 32.61 -13.35
N ILE A 10 61.90 31.98 -12.22
CA ILE A 10 62.64 30.91 -11.50
C ILE A 10 61.56 30.19 -10.67
N GLY A 11 61.32 28.88 -10.64
CA GLY A 11 62.13 27.72 -10.96
C GLY A 11 62.29 26.82 -9.72
N PHE A 12 61.50 25.74 -9.66
CA PHE A 12 61.69 24.46 -8.91
C PHE A 12 61.23 24.26 -7.44
N ALA A 13 60.35 23.25 -7.31
CA ALA A 13 60.38 22.08 -6.41
C ALA A 13 59.65 22.08 -5.04
N CYS A 14 58.52 21.33 -5.06
CA CYS A 14 58.00 20.37 -4.07
C CYS A 14 58.21 20.61 -2.56
N LEU A 15 57.11 20.75 -1.81
CA LEU A 15 56.69 19.68 -0.89
C LEU A 15 55.22 19.89 -0.45
N MET A 16 54.57 18.75 -0.22
CA MET A 16 53.17 18.53 0.14
C MET A 16 52.63 19.37 1.31
N LEU A 17 51.31 19.57 1.37
CA LEU A 17 50.48 19.05 2.45
C LEU A 17 48.99 19.22 2.11
N MET A 18 48.30 18.09 1.92
CA MET A 18 46.84 18.01 1.98
C MET A 18 46.42 18.03 3.46
N ALA A 19 45.37 18.78 3.78
CA ALA A 19 44.60 18.56 4.99
C ALA A 19 43.11 18.65 4.66
N ALA A 20 42.50 17.48 4.54
CA ALA A 20 41.06 17.26 4.51
C ALA A 20 40.44 17.56 5.88
N GLY A 21 39.18 18.00 5.90
CA GLY A 21 38.45 18.31 7.13
C GLY A 21 36.93 18.27 6.96
N CYS A 22 36.41 17.05 6.77
CA CYS A 22 35.10 16.51 7.12
C CYS A 22 33.87 17.42 7.08
N THR A 23 33.17 17.44 5.94
CA THR A 23 31.71 17.59 5.92
C THR A 23 31.10 16.32 6.52
N SER A 24 30.46 16.43 7.69
CA SER A 24 29.69 15.35 8.28
C SER A 24 28.48 15.02 7.41
N THR A 25 28.65 14.12 6.44
CA THR A 25 27.53 13.39 5.85
C THR A 25 27.07 12.39 6.90
N SER A 26 25.97 12.70 7.57
CA SER A 26 25.19 11.71 8.32
C SER A 26 24.74 10.63 7.33
N ASP A 27 25.40 9.48 7.39
CA ASP A 27 24.98 8.25 6.73
C ASP A 27 23.62 7.81 7.28
N THR A 28 22.55 8.32 6.69
CA THR A 28 21.29 7.58 6.65
C THR A 28 21.51 6.43 5.68
N PRO A 29 21.41 5.15 6.10
CA PRO A 29 21.41 4.03 5.17
C PRO A 29 20.36 4.31 4.08
N PRO A 30 20.65 4.06 2.80
CA PRO A 30 19.62 4.17 1.78
C PRO A 30 18.44 3.33 2.24
N ALA A 31 17.28 3.96 2.41
CA ALA A 31 16.05 3.24 2.69
C ALA A 31 15.96 2.14 1.64
N THR A 32 16.00 0.89 2.08
CA THR A 32 15.64 -0.24 1.24
C THR A 32 14.32 0.14 0.56
N PRO A 33 14.21 0.09 -0.78
CA PRO A 33 12.94 0.33 -1.42
C PRO A 33 11.94 -0.58 -0.73
N ALA A 34 10.98 0.00 0.01
CA ALA A 34 9.82 -0.75 0.45
C ALA A 34 9.30 -1.41 -0.82
N ALA A 35 9.20 -2.74 -0.83
CA ALA A 35 8.67 -3.48 -1.95
C ALA A 35 7.42 -2.73 -2.41
N GLN A 36 7.42 -2.24 -3.65
CA GLN A 36 6.31 -1.45 -4.15
C GLN A 36 5.08 -2.35 -4.05
N ALA A 37 4.19 -2.05 -3.11
CA ALA A 37 3.00 -2.85 -2.89
C ALA A 37 2.29 -3.03 -4.23
N GLY A 38 1.91 -4.26 -4.55
CA GLY A 38 1.16 -4.54 -5.77
C GLY A 38 -0.08 -3.63 -5.86
N SER A 39 -0.49 -3.30 -7.08
CA SER A 39 -1.72 -2.52 -7.29
C SER A 39 -2.92 -3.32 -6.79
N TRP A 40 -3.83 -2.71 -6.04
CA TRP A 40 -5.10 -3.34 -5.64
C TRP A 40 -6.09 -3.49 -6.79
N SER A 41 -5.93 -2.70 -7.87
CA SER A 41 -6.83 -2.76 -9.03
C SER A 41 -6.87 -4.15 -9.65
N GLY A 42 -8.06 -4.63 -10.00
CA GLY A 42 -8.26 -5.93 -10.62
C GLY A 42 -9.51 -6.64 -10.13
N ILE A 43 -9.70 -7.87 -10.59
CA ILE A 43 -10.76 -8.76 -10.14
C ILE A 43 -10.16 -9.77 -9.17
N TRP A 44 -10.90 -10.02 -8.09
CA TRP A 44 -10.46 -10.85 -6.96
C TRP A 44 -11.56 -11.83 -6.60
N SER A 45 -11.24 -13.12 -6.67
CA SER A 45 -12.13 -14.16 -6.16
C SER A 45 -11.96 -14.30 -4.66
N THR A 46 -13.07 -14.34 -3.92
CA THR A 46 -13.04 -14.16 -2.47
C THR A 46 -13.53 -15.36 -1.67
N THR A 47 -13.11 -15.41 -0.41
CA THR A 47 -13.56 -16.38 0.58
C THR A 47 -13.70 -15.66 1.91
N TRP A 48 -14.80 -15.90 2.61
CA TRP A 48 -15.11 -15.33 3.92
C TRP A 48 -15.45 -16.43 4.93
N THR A 49 -15.30 -16.16 6.22
CA THR A 49 -15.78 -17.08 7.26
C THR A 49 -17.27 -16.90 7.51
N SER A 50 -17.98 -18.02 7.66
CA SER A 50 -19.40 -18.03 8.04
C SER A 50 -19.62 -17.45 9.44
N ALA A 51 -20.89 -17.35 9.86
CA ALA A 51 -21.27 -16.85 11.19
C ALA A 51 -20.61 -17.62 12.35
N ASP A 52 -20.16 -18.86 12.14
CA ASP A 52 -19.39 -19.64 13.13
C ASP A 52 -17.93 -19.20 13.29
N GLN A 53 -17.46 -18.24 12.48
CA GLN A 53 -16.08 -17.73 12.41
C GLN A 53 -15.00 -18.78 12.11
N VAL A 54 -15.39 -20.01 11.74
CA VAL A 54 -14.47 -21.14 11.54
C VAL A 54 -14.57 -21.67 10.12
N THR A 55 -15.76 -21.74 9.54
CA THR A 55 -16.01 -22.36 8.24
C THR A 55 -15.79 -21.35 7.11
N PRO A 56 -14.78 -21.53 6.24
CA PRO A 56 -14.62 -20.70 5.06
C PRO A 56 -15.69 -21.06 4.03
N VAL A 57 -16.34 -20.06 3.45
CA VAL A 57 -17.30 -20.22 2.37
C VAL A 57 -16.90 -19.32 1.18
N PRO A 58 -17.19 -19.73 -0.07
CA PRO A 58 -16.95 -18.86 -1.23
C PRO A 58 -17.71 -17.54 -1.09
N GLY A 59 -17.07 -16.44 -1.46
CA GLY A 59 -17.71 -15.13 -1.59
C GLY A 59 -17.86 -14.72 -3.05
N ASP A 60 -18.48 -13.58 -3.26
CA ASP A 60 -18.57 -12.97 -4.59
C ASP A 60 -17.23 -12.37 -5.02
N ASP A 61 -17.01 -12.29 -6.33
CA ASP A 61 -15.81 -11.64 -6.87
C ASP A 61 -15.90 -10.12 -6.62
N ILE A 62 -14.79 -9.53 -6.18
CA ILE A 62 -14.66 -8.08 -6.02
C ILE A 62 -13.88 -7.51 -7.20
N THR A 63 -14.42 -6.48 -7.84
CA THR A 63 -13.66 -5.62 -8.75
C THR A 63 -13.15 -4.40 -8.00
N PHE A 64 -11.84 -4.29 -7.81
CA PHE A 64 -11.18 -3.13 -7.22
C PHE A 64 -10.66 -2.16 -8.27
N THR A 65 -10.74 -0.87 -7.96
CA THR A 65 -10.11 0.24 -8.69
C THR A 65 -9.31 1.09 -7.70
N GLN A 66 -8.01 1.22 -7.93
CA GLN A 66 -7.11 2.06 -7.15
C GLN A 66 -6.73 3.33 -7.91
N THR A 67 -6.80 4.48 -7.23
CA THR A 67 -6.27 5.77 -7.70
C THR A 67 -5.47 6.42 -6.58
N GLY A 68 -4.13 6.43 -6.72
CA GLY A 68 -3.25 6.86 -5.64
C GLY A 68 -3.39 5.94 -4.43
N SER A 69 -3.60 6.51 -3.24
CA SER A 69 -3.88 5.76 -2.01
C SER A 69 -5.34 5.33 -1.89
N SER A 70 -6.27 5.84 -2.71
CA SER A 70 -7.68 5.51 -2.60
C SER A 70 -8.04 4.25 -3.39
N VAL A 71 -8.82 3.36 -2.79
CA VAL A 71 -9.37 2.16 -3.43
C VAL A 71 -10.88 2.14 -3.29
N THR A 72 -11.57 1.82 -4.39
CA THR A 72 -13.00 1.49 -4.40
C THR A 72 -13.18 0.06 -4.89
N GLY A 73 -14.16 -0.67 -4.34
CA GLY A 73 -14.50 -2.02 -4.76
C GLY A 73 -16.00 -2.20 -4.98
N THR A 74 -16.36 -3.15 -5.83
CA THR A 74 -17.75 -3.55 -6.05
C THR A 74 -17.84 -5.07 -6.18
N TYR A 75 -18.83 -5.67 -5.53
CA TYR A 75 -19.22 -7.07 -5.66
C TYR A 75 -20.74 -7.16 -5.77
N VAL A 76 -21.25 -8.17 -6.48
CA VAL A 76 -22.68 -8.35 -6.72
C VAL A 76 -23.06 -9.77 -6.34
N ASN A 77 -24.08 -9.91 -5.50
CA ASN A 77 -24.65 -11.19 -5.17
C ASN A 77 -26.00 -11.36 -5.89
N PRO A 78 -26.08 -12.19 -6.95
CA PRO A 78 -27.31 -12.36 -7.71
C PRO A 78 -28.34 -13.24 -6.99
N GLU A 79 -27.94 -14.07 -6.02
CA GLU A 79 -28.85 -14.95 -5.27
C GLU A 79 -29.68 -14.17 -4.27
N TYR A 80 -29.07 -13.20 -3.59
CA TYR A 80 -29.69 -12.36 -2.57
C TYR A 80 -30.03 -10.93 -3.07
N ASP A 81 -29.83 -10.66 -4.36
CA ASP A 81 -30.15 -9.40 -5.05
C ASP A 81 -29.59 -8.16 -4.32
N PHE A 82 -28.29 -8.18 -4.03
CA PHE A 82 -27.61 -7.02 -3.44
C PHE A 82 -26.33 -6.67 -4.17
N THR A 83 -25.94 -5.41 -4.02
CA THR A 83 -24.65 -4.89 -4.49
C THR A 83 -23.84 -4.38 -3.32
N GLY A 84 -22.65 -4.96 -3.16
CA GLY A 84 -21.66 -4.53 -2.20
C GLY A 84 -20.75 -3.45 -2.78
N SER A 85 -20.44 -2.45 -1.95
CA SER A 85 -19.49 -1.38 -2.26
C SER A 85 -18.43 -1.32 -1.18
N ILE A 86 -17.18 -1.09 -1.59
CA ILE A 86 -16.03 -0.91 -0.71
C ILE A 86 -15.39 0.44 -1.00
N THR A 87 -15.00 1.16 0.04
CA THR A 87 -14.15 2.35 -0.05
C THR A 87 -13.06 2.27 1.01
N GLY A 88 -11.82 2.58 0.65
CA GLY A 88 -10.71 2.53 1.59
C GLY A 88 -9.47 3.26 1.13
N THR A 89 -8.48 3.30 2.02
CA THR A 89 -7.17 3.92 1.80
C THR A 89 -6.07 2.88 2.00
N VAL A 90 -5.05 2.95 1.16
CA VAL A 90 -3.86 2.09 1.19
C VAL A 90 -2.71 2.80 1.91
N GLU A 91 -2.14 2.12 2.91
CA GLU A 91 -0.88 2.47 3.55
C GLU A 91 0.04 1.24 3.51
N GLY A 92 1.16 1.34 2.78
CA GLY A 92 2.00 0.18 2.48
C GLY A 92 1.22 -0.88 1.70
N ASN A 93 1.12 -2.09 2.28
CA ASN A 93 0.37 -3.22 1.73
C ASN A 93 -1.02 -3.36 2.34
N THR A 94 -1.45 -2.44 3.20
CA THR A 94 -2.70 -2.54 3.95
C THR A 94 -3.76 -1.61 3.36
N LEU A 95 -4.92 -2.15 3.01
CA LEU A 95 -6.14 -1.42 2.67
C LEU A 95 -7.06 -1.41 3.89
N THR A 96 -7.31 -0.22 4.44
CA THR A 96 -8.29 -0.03 5.51
C THR A 96 -9.49 0.76 4.98
N GLY A 97 -10.70 0.35 5.33
CA GLY A 97 -11.89 0.96 4.74
C GLY A 97 -13.21 0.52 5.33
N THR A 98 -14.26 0.78 4.57
CA THR A 98 -15.64 0.40 4.88
C THR A 98 -16.25 -0.38 3.73
N TRP A 99 -17.19 -1.25 4.06
CA TRP A 99 -18.08 -1.92 3.11
C TRP A 99 -19.53 -1.57 3.41
N SER A 100 -20.39 -1.64 2.39
CA SER A 100 -21.84 -1.49 2.50
C SER A 100 -22.55 -2.30 1.43
N GLU A 101 -23.69 -2.88 1.76
CA GLU A 101 -24.53 -3.63 0.82
C GLU A 101 -25.86 -2.89 0.61
N SER A 102 -26.18 -2.58 -0.63
CA SER A 102 -27.49 -2.06 -1.03
C SER A 102 -28.38 -3.20 -1.51
N GLY A 103 -29.63 -3.24 -1.08
CA GLY A 103 -30.59 -4.32 -1.40
C GLY A 103 -30.99 -5.15 -0.18
N LEU A 104 -30.20 -5.08 0.90
CA LEU A 104 -30.49 -5.67 2.20
C LEU A 104 -30.79 -4.57 3.24
N PRO A 105 -31.44 -4.90 4.38
CA PRO A 105 -31.49 -4.00 5.54
C PRO A 105 -30.07 -3.56 5.93
N GLU A 106 -29.90 -2.30 6.32
CA GLU A 106 -28.62 -1.60 6.51
C GLU A 106 -27.47 -2.50 7.00
N THR A 107 -26.70 -2.99 6.04
CA THR A 107 -25.57 -3.90 6.19
C THR A 107 -24.33 -3.14 5.74
N SER A 108 -23.56 -2.71 6.72
CA SER A 108 -22.31 -1.98 6.49
C SER A 108 -21.32 -2.32 7.59
N GLY A 109 -20.08 -1.93 7.39
CA GLY A 109 -19.04 -2.24 8.35
C GLY A 109 -17.66 -1.76 7.96
N THR A 110 -16.67 -2.15 8.74
CA THR A 110 -15.27 -1.85 8.53
C THR A 110 -14.53 -3.06 7.98
N LEU A 111 -13.44 -2.82 7.25
CA LEU A 111 -12.54 -3.84 6.78
C LEU A 111 -11.07 -3.41 6.90
N GLU A 112 -10.20 -4.41 6.96
CA GLU A 112 -8.75 -4.28 6.85
C GLU A 112 -8.20 -5.47 6.07
N PHE A 113 -7.60 -5.21 4.91
CA PHE A 113 -7.00 -6.21 4.03
C PHE A 113 -5.50 -5.96 3.88
N VAL A 114 -4.70 -7.02 3.82
CA VAL A 114 -3.25 -6.98 3.64
C VAL A 114 -2.90 -7.74 2.38
N LEU A 115 -2.29 -7.04 1.43
CA LEU A 115 -1.83 -7.59 0.16
C LEU A 115 -0.50 -8.33 0.34
N SER A 116 -0.43 -9.55 -0.19
CA SER A 116 0.82 -10.33 -0.22
C SER A 116 1.91 -9.63 -1.03
N ASP A 117 3.17 -9.94 -0.73
CA ASP A 117 4.33 -9.34 -1.41
C ASP A 117 4.34 -9.59 -2.92
N ASP A 118 3.75 -10.70 -3.37
CA ASP A 118 3.61 -11.05 -4.79
C ASP A 118 2.42 -10.35 -5.49
N GLY A 119 1.58 -9.64 -4.73
CA GLY A 119 0.43 -8.89 -5.25
C GLY A 119 -0.73 -9.75 -5.75
N ASN A 120 -0.70 -11.08 -5.52
CA ASN A 120 -1.68 -12.03 -6.06
C ASN A 120 -2.73 -12.48 -5.05
N THR A 121 -2.52 -12.24 -3.76
CA THR A 121 -3.47 -12.59 -2.71
C THR A 121 -3.63 -11.45 -1.72
N PHE A 122 -4.78 -11.34 -1.08
CA PHE A 122 -4.91 -10.58 0.15
C PHE A 122 -5.51 -11.46 1.24
N THR A 123 -5.06 -11.24 2.47
CA THR A 123 -5.74 -11.72 3.67
C THR A 123 -6.43 -10.55 4.34
N GLY A 124 -7.51 -10.80 5.06
CA GLY A 124 -8.28 -9.68 5.56
C GLY A 124 -9.32 -10.01 6.58
N THR A 125 -9.86 -8.95 7.18
CA THR A 125 -10.96 -9.04 8.13
C THR A 125 -12.03 -8.00 7.86
N TRP A 126 -13.25 -8.29 8.30
CA TRP A 126 -14.35 -7.34 8.32
C TRP A 126 -15.18 -7.48 9.60
N LYS A 127 -15.91 -6.42 9.92
CA LYS A 127 -16.86 -6.36 11.04
C LYS A 127 -18.12 -5.65 10.60
N GLY A 128 -19.29 -6.16 10.96
CA GLY A 128 -20.55 -5.46 10.76
C GLY A 128 -20.74 -4.34 11.78
N ALA A 129 -21.18 -3.17 11.32
CA ALA A 129 -21.43 -2.01 12.19
C ALA A 129 -22.52 -2.29 13.24
N ASN A 130 -23.48 -3.17 12.91
CA ASN A 130 -24.57 -3.58 13.79
C ASN A 130 -24.28 -4.88 14.56
N ASP A 131 -23.08 -5.45 14.44
CA ASP A 131 -22.70 -6.66 15.16
C ASP A 131 -22.32 -6.35 16.62
N THR A 132 -23.27 -6.58 17.53
CA THR A 132 -23.09 -6.36 18.97
C THR A 132 -22.19 -7.39 19.66
N SER A 133 -21.85 -8.50 18.99
CA SER A 133 -20.95 -9.51 19.54
C SER A 133 -19.48 -9.07 19.52
N GLY A 134 -19.15 -8.07 18.69
CA GLY A 134 -17.77 -7.66 18.42
C GLY A 134 -16.97 -8.67 17.60
N ALA A 135 -17.64 -9.65 16.99
CA ALA A 135 -17.01 -10.64 16.13
C ALA A 135 -16.23 -10.00 14.98
N THR A 136 -15.21 -10.72 14.53
CA THR A 136 -14.34 -10.29 13.42
C THR A 136 -14.19 -11.48 12.50
N TYR A 137 -14.66 -11.32 11.27
CA TYR A 137 -14.71 -12.38 10.28
C TYR A 137 -13.57 -12.21 9.30
N SER A 138 -13.03 -13.32 8.80
CA SER A 138 -12.05 -13.26 7.72
C SER A 138 -12.72 -12.96 6.38
N TRP A 139 -11.99 -12.25 5.53
CA TRP A 139 -12.31 -12.05 4.13
C TRP A 139 -11.01 -11.95 3.35
N ASN A 140 -10.77 -12.96 2.55
CA ASN A 140 -9.53 -13.14 1.79
C ASN A 140 -9.85 -13.13 0.30
N GLY A 141 -8.86 -12.87 -0.54
CA GLY A 141 -9.03 -12.94 -1.98
C GLY A 141 -7.79 -13.34 -2.73
N VAL A 142 -8.01 -13.89 -3.92
CA VAL A 142 -7.00 -14.30 -4.89
C VAL A 142 -7.30 -13.60 -6.21
N ARG A 143 -6.29 -13.01 -6.82
CA ARG A 143 -6.43 -12.32 -8.10
C ARG A 143 -6.78 -13.29 -9.22
N THR A 144 -7.65 -12.87 -10.14
CA THR A 144 -8.07 -13.64 -11.33
C THR A 144 -7.49 -13.08 -12.62
#